data_AF-A0A4Y9UZT0-F1
#
_entry.id   AF-A0A4Y9UZT0-F1
#
_cell.length_a   1.000
_cell.length_b   1.000
_cell.length_c   1.000
_cell.angle_alpha   90.00
_cell.angle_beta   90.00
_cell.angle_gamma   90.00
#
_symmetry.space_group_name_H-M   'P 1'
#
loop_
_entity.id
_entity.type
_entity.pdbx_description
1 polymer ?
#
loop_
_entity_poly.entity_id
_entity_poly.type
_entity_poly.pdbx_seq_one_letter_code
_entity_poly.pdbx_strand_id
1 'polypeptide(L)'
;MLRHGFVLLTFCAALLGCAAAPAQERRPIAWDGLGRDPNQAHHRSSVTKRRAANPAPAQDNPNQERERVLGTLRPFSDAWWVVHDEIEAENDRQLGTKLVICPRCVEPPPPSDDATGSLR
;
A
#
# COMPACT_ATOMS: atom_id res chain seq x y z
N MET A 1 -3.35 29.11 47.15
CA MET A 1 -2.08 28.69 46.53
C MET A 1 -1.99 27.15 46.38
N LEU A 2 -2.27 26.35 47.42
CA LEU A 2 -2.10 24.87 47.39
C LEU A 2 -3.00 24.11 46.37
N ARG A 3 -4.27 24.53 46.18
CA ARG A 3 -5.20 23.87 45.24
C ARG A 3 -4.74 23.93 43.78
N HIS A 4 -4.12 25.04 43.38
CA HIS A 4 -3.67 25.21 41.98
C HIS A 4 -2.41 24.39 41.71
N GLY A 5 -1.52 24.26 42.71
CA GLY A 5 -0.36 23.38 42.61
C GLY A 5 -0.75 21.91 42.43
N PHE A 6 -1.77 21.44 43.15
CA PHE A 6 -2.25 20.07 43.01
C PHE A 6 -2.83 19.78 41.61
N VAL A 7 -3.60 20.72 41.06
CA VAL A 7 -4.16 20.62 39.69
C VAL A 7 -3.06 20.64 38.63
N LEU A 8 -2.04 21.48 38.80
CA LEU A 8 -0.88 21.51 37.90
C LEU A 8 -0.09 20.20 37.95
N LEU A 9 0.06 19.61 39.14
CA LEU A 9 0.83 18.38 39.33
C LEU A 9 0.11 17.17 38.73
N THR A 10 -1.22 17.07 38.91
CA THR A 10 -2.03 16.02 38.27
C THR A 10 -2.07 16.17 36.75
N PHE A 11 -2.15 17.40 36.25
CA PHE A 11 -2.11 17.69 34.82
C PHE A 11 -0.75 17.30 34.19
N CYS A 12 0.37 17.67 34.83
CA CYS A 12 1.70 17.26 34.38
C CYS A 12 1.86 15.74 34.40
N ALA A 13 1.40 15.05 35.45
CA ALA A 13 1.47 13.59 35.54
C ALA A 13 0.66 12.90 34.42
N ALA A 14 -0.53 13.42 34.09
CA ALA A 14 -1.35 12.91 33.00
C ALA A 14 -0.69 13.09 31.62
N LEU A 15 -0.03 14.23 31.39
CA LEU A 15 0.68 14.48 30.13
C LEU A 15 1.92 13.60 29.96
N LEU A 16 2.68 13.34 31.03
CA LEU A 16 3.82 12.41 30.97
C LEU A 16 3.39 10.97 30.64
N GLY A 17 2.19 10.54 31.06
CA GLY A 17 1.66 9.21 30.75
C GLY A 17 1.35 8.98 29.27
N CYS A 18 1.03 10.04 28.52
CA CYS A 18 0.70 9.91 27.09
C CYS A 18 1.92 9.87 26.16
N ALA A 19 3.07 10.39 26.61
CA ALA A 19 4.31 10.34 25.83
C ALA A 19 5.04 8.99 25.91
N ALA A 20 4.68 8.16 26.90
CA ALA A 20 5.28 6.85 27.15
C ALA A 20 4.42 5.70 26.60
N ALA A 21 3.69 5.91 25.50
CA ALA A 21 3.16 4.78 24.75
C ALA A 21 4.37 3.95 24.30
N PRO A 22 4.48 2.66 24.70
CA PRO A 22 5.56 1.82 24.23
C PRO A 22 5.47 1.83 22.70
N ALA A 23 6.57 2.15 22.03
CA ALA A 23 6.66 1.97 20.59
C ALA A 23 6.31 0.50 20.33
N GLN A 24 5.13 0.26 19.76
CA GLN A 24 4.76 -1.08 19.32
C GLN A 24 5.94 -1.59 18.51
N GLU A 25 6.47 -2.73 18.95
CA GLU A 25 7.56 -3.44 18.31
C GLU A 25 7.35 -3.34 16.80
N ARG A 26 8.33 -2.79 16.05
CA ARG A 26 8.25 -2.61 14.59
C ARG A 26 8.20 -3.98 13.92
N ARG A 27 7.07 -4.65 14.05
CA ARG A 27 6.75 -5.84 13.28
C ARG A 27 6.43 -5.35 11.88
N PRO A 28 6.93 -6.04 10.84
CA PRO A 28 6.59 -5.66 9.47
C PRO A 28 5.07 -5.67 9.33
N ILE A 29 4.51 -4.49 9.13
CA ILE A 29 3.07 -4.30 8.92
C ILE A 29 2.78 -4.88 7.54
N ALA A 30 2.05 -5.99 7.52
CA ALA A 30 1.53 -6.54 6.29
C ALA A 30 0.37 -5.65 5.83
N TRP A 31 0.51 -5.06 4.65
CA TRP A 31 -0.46 -4.12 4.09
C TRP A 31 -1.76 -4.82 3.66
N ASP A 32 -1.77 -6.16 3.66
CA ASP A 32 -2.92 -7.02 3.35
C ASP A 32 -3.83 -7.26 4.56
N GLY A 33 -3.45 -6.82 5.77
CA GLY A 33 -4.23 -7.03 7.00
C GLY A 33 -4.10 -8.42 7.61
N LEU A 34 -3.35 -9.34 7.00
CA LEU A 34 -3.13 -10.69 7.52
C LEU A 34 -1.97 -10.77 8.54
N GLY A 35 -1.31 -9.64 8.82
CA GLY A 35 -0.22 -9.54 9.81
C GLY A 35 1.05 -10.31 9.43
N ARG A 36 1.12 -10.86 8.21
CA ARG A 36 2.25 -11.67 7.72
C ARG A 36 2.98 -10.96 6.60
N ASP A 37 4.28 -10.72 6.79
CA ASP A 37 5.09 -10.07 5.75
C ASP A 37 5.15 -10.96 4.48
N PRO A 38 4.61 -10.50 3.34
CA PRO A 38 4.60 -11.25 2.09
C PRO A 38 6.01 -11.46 1.51
N ASN A 39 7.02 -10.74 1.99
CA ASN A 39 8.41 -10.89 1.57
C ASN A 39 9.21 -11.93 2.36
N GLN A 40 8.58 -12.66 3.30
CA GLN A 40 9.27 -13.67 4.11
C GLN A 40 9.87 -14.77 3.23
N ALA A 41 11.17 -15.02 3.44
CA ALA A 41 11.96 -15.97 2.67
C ALA A 41 11.40 -17.41 2.69
N HIS A 42 10.68 -17.79 3.75
CA HIS A 42 10.07 -19.12 3.89
C HIS A 42 8.88 -19.36 2.95
N HIS A 43 8.23 -18.30 2.46
CA HIS A 43 7.14 -18.38 1.46
C HIS A 43 7.65 -18.26 0.02
N ARG A 44 8.91 -17.90 -0.18
CA ARG A 44 9.57 -18.16 -1.46
C ARG A 44 9.82 -19.67 -1.55
N SER A 45 8.84 -20.40 -2.09
CA SER A 45 9.15 -21.60 -2.86
C SER A 45 10.33 -21.22 -3.77
N SER A 46 11.33 -22.09 -3.91
CA SER A 46 12.57 -21.85 -4.66
C SER A 46 12.31 -21.68 -6.17
N VAL A 47 11.53 -20.67 -6.52
CA VAL A 47 11.30 -20.23 -7.88
C VAL A 47 12.61 -19.58 -8.29
N THR A 48 13.43 -20.33 -9.01
CA THR A 48 14.52 -19.78 -9.79
C THR A 48 13.89 -18.73 -10.68
N LYS A 49 14.05 -17.44 -10.32
CA LYS A 49 13.57 -16.31 -11.11
C LYS A 49 14.25 -16.42 -12.48
N ARG A 50 13.57 -17.04 -13.45
CA ARG A 50 14.09 -17.18 -14.80
C ARG A 50 14.19 -15.76 -15.33
N ARG A 51 15.42 -15.25 -15.41
CA ARG A 51 15.71 -13.94 -16.00
C ARG A 51 15.00 -13.91 -17.35
N ALA A 52 14.15 -12.92 -17.58
CA ALA A 52 13.49 -12.75 -18.87
C ALA A 52 14.59 -12.69 -19.92
N ALA A 53 14.70 -13.73 -20.73
CA ALA A 53 15.88 -13.96 -21.57
C ALA A 53 15.95 -13.00 -22.76
N ASN A 54 14.87 -12.29 -23.07
CA ASN A 54 14.84 -11.27 -24.10
C ASN A 54 13.89 -10.15 -23.67
N PRO A 55 14.27 -8.86 -23.84
CA PRO A 55 13.28 -7.79 -23.79
C PRO A 55 12.23 -8.11 -24.85
N ALA A 56 10.96 -8.07 -24.44
CA ALA A 56 9.86 -8.08 -25.41
C ALA A 56 10.13 -6.95 -26.43
N PRO A 57 9.85 -7.17 -27.73
CA PRO A 57 9.95 -6.10 -28.71
C PRO A 57 9.19 -4.89 -28.18
N ALA A 58 9.78 -3.70 -28.32
CA ALA A 58 9.19 -2.46 -27.83
C ALA A 58 7.77 -2.35 -28.39
N GLN A 59 6.78 -2.62 -27.54
CA GLN A 59 5.38 -2.39 -27.89
C GLN A 59 5.19 -0.89 -27.98
N ASP A 60 4.42 -0.46 -28.97
CA ASP A 60 4.01 0.93 -29.10
C ASP A 60 3.35 1.35 -27.77
N ASN A 61 3.82 2.44 -27.16
CA ASN A 61 3.28 2.90 -25.88
C ASN A 61 1.97 3.65 -26.15
N PRO A 62 0.78 3.08 -25.84
CA PRO A 62 -0.50 3.73 -26.10
C PRO A 62 -0.70 5.00 -25.25
N ASN A 63 0.13 5.21 -24.23
CA ASN A 63 0.09 6.39 -23.36
C ASN A 63 1.06 7.50 -23.78
N GLN A 64 1.85 7.33 -24.83
CA GLN A 64 2.89 8.30 -25.20
C GLN A 64 2.34 9.72 -25.41
N GLU A 65 1.17 9.87 -26.05
CA GLU A 65 0.55 11.17 -26.24
C GLU A 65 -0.04 11.74 -24.94
N ARG A 66 -0.70 10.90 -24.13
CA ARG A 66 -1.26 11.30 -22.84
C ARG A 66 -0.17 11.78 -21.87
N GLU A 67 0.97 11.11 -21.83
CA GLU A 67 2.13 11.51 -21.04
C GLU A 67 2.66 12.89 -21.45
N ARG A 68 2.66 13.21 -22.75
CA ARG A 68 3.02 14.55 -23.24
C ARG A 68 2.03 15.59 -22.75
N VAL A 69 0.73 15.30 -22.83
CA VAL A 69 -0.33 16.20 -22.33
C VAL A 69 -0.18 16.41 -20.83
N LEU A 70 0.01 15.33 -20.05
CA LEU A 70 0.20 15.39 -18.61
C LEU A 70 1.36 16.31 -18.21
N GLY A 71 2.47 16.28 -18.96
CA GLY A 71 3.64 17.14 -18.75
C GLY A 71 3.39 18.64 -18.99
N THR A 72 2.32 19.00 -19.70
CA THR A 72 1.92 20.41 -19.93
C THR A 72 0.94 20.93 -18.86
N LEU A 73 0.30 20.03 -18.11
CA LEU A 73 -0.69 20.39 -17.10
C LEU A 73 -0.03 20.76 -15.79
N ARG A 74 -0.69 21.65 -15.03
CA ARG A 74 -0.22 21.99 -13.67
C ARG A 74 -0.32 20.74 -12.78
N PRO A 75 0.76 20.35 -12.08
CA PRO A 75 0.73 19.18 -11.19
C PRO A 75 -0.42 19.24 -10.20
N PHE A 76 -1.12 18.11 -10.03
CA PHE A 76 -2.25 17.92 -9.11
C PHE A 76 -3.49 18.79 -9.37
N SER A 77 -3.58 19.45 -10.53
CA SER A 77 -4.83 20.10 -10.94
C SER A 77 -5.88 19.07 -11.36
N ASP A 78 -7.15 19.47 -11.42
CA ASP A 78 -8.24 18.58 -11.84
C ASP A 78 -8.00 17.99 -13.24
N ALA A 79 -7.54 18.81 -14.18
CA ALA A 79 -7.20 18.35 -15.52
C ALA A 79 -6.01 17.37 -15.52
N TRP A 80 -5.05 17.57 -14.62
CA TRP A 80 -3.92 16.65 -14.47
C TRP A 80 -4.39 15.28 -13.96
N TRP A 81 -5.29 15.24 -12.98
CA TRP A 81 -5.85 14.00 -12.46
C TRP A 81 -6.64 13.22 -13.52
N VAL A 82 -7.43 13.91 -14.34
CA VAL A 82 -8.17 13.26 -15.44
C VAL A 82 -7.22 12.51 -16.38
N VAL A 83 -6.14 13.16 -16.83
CA VAL A 83 -5.16 12.52 -17.73
C VAL A 83 -4.35 11.45 -17.01
N HIS A 84 -4.00 11.66 -15.75
CA HIS A 84 -3.26 10.68 -14.95
C HIS A 84 -4.06 9.39 -14.76
N ASP A 85 -5.35 9.49 -14.45
CA ASP A 85 -6.22 8.34 -14.23
C ASP A 85 -6.43 7.53 -15.51
N GLU A 86 -6.50 8.19 -16.67
CA GLU A 86 -6.54 7.50 -17.97
C GLU A 86 -5.24 6.72 -18.26
N ILE A 87 -4.09 7.32 -17.96
CA ILE A 87 -2.79 6.66 -18.11
C ILE A 87 -2.72 5.42 -17.21
N GLU A 88 -3.12 5.57 -15.94
CA GLU A 88 -3.09 4.49 -14.96
C GLU A 88 -4.04 3.35 -15.36
N ALA A 89 -5.25 3.67 -15.82
CA ALA A 89 -6.22 2.68 -16.28
C ALA A 89 -5.69 1.83 -17.46
N GLU A 90 -5.00 2.45 -18.42
CA GLU A 90 -4.40 1.70 -19.54
C GLU A 90 -3.15 0.91 -19.10
N ASN A 91 -2.36 1.42 -18.15
CA ASN A 91 -1.26 0.66 -17.56
C ASN A 91 -1.78 -0.58 -16.84
N ASP A 92 -2.84 -0.46 -16.04
CA ASP A 92 -3.49 -1.56 -15.36
C ASP A 92 -4.06 -2.59 -16.34
N ARG A 93 -4.64 -2.15 -17.45
CA ARG A 93 -5.11 -3.03 -18.51
C ARG A 93 -3.96 -3.84 -19.13
N GLN A 94 -2.84 -3.18 -19.45
CA GLN A 94 -1.65 -3.86 -19.97
C GLN A 94 -1.07 -4.83 -18.96
N LEU A 95 -0.98 -4.42 -17.69
CA LEU A 95 -0.56 -5.26 -16.59
C LEU A 95 -1.45 -6.50 -16.48
N GLY A 96 -2.77 -6.34 -16.48
CA GLY A 96 -3.72 -7.45 -16.45
C GLY A 96 -3.53 -8.47 -17.59
N THR A 97 -3.09 -8.02 -18.77
CA THR A 97 -2.78 -8.95 -19.87
C THR A 97 -1.44 -9.68 -19.73
N LYS A 98 -0.49 -9.12 -18.97
CA LYS A 98 0.87 -9.65 -18.81
C LYS A 98 1.04 -10.43 -17.50
N LEU A 99 0.24 -10.14 -16.48
CA LEU A 99 0.29 -10.77 -15.17
C LEU A 99 -0.34 -12.17 -15.22
N VAL A 100 0.46 -13.17 -14.87
CA VAL A 100 -0.01 -14.52 -14.60
C VAL A 100 0.14 -14.76 -13.10
N ILE A 101 -0.97 -14.78 -12.36
CA ILE A 101 -0.98 -15.16 -10.95
C ILE A 101 -0.99 -16.67 -10.87
N CYS A 102 0.01 -17.26 -10.18
CA CYS A 102 0.07 -18.70 -9.95
C CYS A 102 -1.12 -19.14 -9.08
N PRO A 103 -2.06 -19.95 -9.60
CA PRO A 103 -3.28 -20.30 -8.88
C PRO A 103 -3.05 -21.18 -7.65
N ARG A 104 -1.92 -21.91 -7.60
CA ARG A 104 -1.55 -22.74 -6.44
C ARG A 104 -0.62 -22.07 -5.45
N CYS A 105 -0.18 -20.85 -5.75
CA CYS A 105 0.72 -20.08 -4.90
C CYS A 105 -0.03 -19.09 -4.01
N VAL A 106 -1.34 -18.91 -4.26
CA VAL A 106 -2.23 -18.11 -3.41
C VAL A 106 -2.85 -19.05 -2.39
N GLU A 107 -2.56 -18.83 -1.11
CA GLU A 107 -3.19 -19.57 -0.02
C GLU A 107 -4.70 -19.25 -0.03
N PRO A 108 -5.60 -20.25 0.07
CA PRO A 108 -7.03 -20.00 0.08
C PRO A 108 -7.37 -19.02 1.23
N PRO A 109 -8.30 -18.08 1.02
CA PRO A 109 -8.73 -17.22 2.11
C PRO A 109 -9.23 -18.10 3.27
N PRO A 110 -8.88 -17.77 4.52
CA PRO A 110 -9.45 -18.47 5.67
C PRO A 110 -10.98 -18.36 5.63
N PRO A 111 -11.73 -19.38 6.09
CA PRO A 111 -13.17 -19.31 6.17
C PRO A 111 -13.56 -18.08 7.01
N SER A 112 -14.28 -17.14 6.38
CA SER A 112 -14.67 -15.88 6.97
C SER A 112 -15.84 -16.10 7.94
N ASP A 113 -15.59 -16.03 9.24
CA ASP A 113 -16.65 -15.88 10.25
C ASP A 113 -16.98 -14.41 10.54
N ASP A 114 -16.21 -13.45 10.01
CA ASP A 114 -16.46 -12.03 10.21
C ASP A 114 -16.66 -11.31 8.88
N ALA A 115 -17.94 -11.13 8.52
CA ALA A 115 -18.32 -10.02 7.67
C ALA A 115 -17.76 -8.76 8.31
N THR A 116 -16.93 -8.02 7.59
CA THR A 116 -16.45 -6.69 7.97
C THR A 116 -17.67 -5.79 8.20
N GLY A 117 -18.17 -5.80 9.43
CA GLY A 117 -19.24 -4.94 9.88
C GLY A 117 -18.70 -3.53 9.93
N SER A 118 -19.02 -2.74 8.89
CA SER A 118 -19.06 -1.29 9.03
C SER A 118 -20.12 -0.99 10.09
N LEU A 119 -19.67 -0.86 11.34
CA LEU A 119 -20.49 -0.28 12.40
C LEU A 119 -20.54 1.21 12.13
N ARG A 120 -21.76 1.68 11.84
CA ARG A 120 -22.12 3.05 11.51
C ARG A 120 -22.27 3.91 12.76
#